data_AF-A0A2A3AYH6-F1
#
_entry.id   AF-A0A2A3AYH6-F1
#
_cell.length_a   1.000
_cell.length_b   1.000
_cell.length_c   1.000
_cell.angle_alpha   90.00
_cell.angle_beta   90.00
_cell.angle_gamma   90.00
#
_symmetry.space_group_name_H-M   'P 1'
#
loop_
_entity.id
_entity.type
_entity.pdbx_description
1 polymer ?
#
loop_
_entity_poly.entity_id
_entity_poly.type
_entity_poly.pdbx_seq_one_letter_code
_entity_poly.pdbx_strand_id
1 'polypeptide(L)' 'MEKQEGLDLIWGVEEIGKLIGRNYQQTYHMIRSGKLPMVKQVGERYVASRGKLIAFFMEDAA' A
#
# COMPACT_ATOMS: atom_id res chain seq x y z
N MET A 1 -4.38 -7.55 -28.43
CA MET A 1 -5.14 -7.63 -27.16
C MET A 1 -4.36 -6.80 -26.17
N GLU A 2 -4.66 -5.49 -26.06
CA GLU A 2 -4.07 -4.65 -25.02
C GLU A 2 -4.45 -5.28 -23.68
N LYS A 3 -3.46 -5.81 -22.95
CA LYS A 3 -3.65 -6.05 -21.53
C LYS A 3 -3.90 -4.66 -20.95
N GLN A 4 -5.15 -4.34 -20.68
CA GLN A 4 -5.44 -3.38 -19.62
C GLN A 4 -4.74 -3.97 -18.41
N GLU A 5 -3.54 -3.47 -18.11
CA GLU A 5 -2.86 -3.70 -16.85
C GLU A 5 -3.78 -3.08 -15.80
N GLY A 6 -4.78 -3.86 -15.38
CA GLY A 6 -5.64 -3.50 -14.27
C GLY A 6 -4.72 -3.09 -13.15
N LEU A 7 -4.85 -1.84 -12.71
CA LEU A 7 -3.99 -1.30 -11.66
C LEU A 7 -3.99 -2.31 -10.51
N ASP A 8 -2.82 -2.87 -10.18
CA ASP A 8 -2.63 -3.80 -9.05
C ASP A 8 -2.84 -3.04 -7.74
N LEU A 9 -4.09 -2.67 -7.47
CA LEU A 9 -4.52 -1.89 -6.33
C LEU A 9 -4.93 -2.81 -5.20
N ILE A 10 -4.29 -2.61 -4.07
CA ILE A 10 -4.62 -3.25 -2.81
C ILE A 10 -5.55 -2.32 -2.06
N TRP A 11 -6.70 -2.87 -1.66
CA TRP A 11 -7.73 -2.14 -0.92
C TRP A 11 -7.78 -2.62 0.52
N GLY A 12 -7.80 -1.66 1.43
CA GLY A 12 -7.89 -1.90 2.86
C GLY A 12 -6.52 -1.91 3.55
N VAL A 13 -6.52 -1.39 4.77
CA VAL A 13 -5.32 -1.31 5.61
C VAL A 13 -4.80 -2.70 5.97
N GLU A 14 -5.71 -3.67 6.13
CA GLU A 14 -5.33 -5.05 6.45
C GLU A 14 -4.56 -5.72 5.32
N GLU A 15 -5.04 -5.60 4.08
CA GLU A 15 -4.39 -6.19 2.90
C GLU A 15 -3.04 -5.52 2.61
N ILE A 16 -2.95 -4.19 2.82
CA ILE A 16 -1.68 -3.47 2.76
C ILE A 16 -0.72 -4.00 3.82
N GLY A 17 -1.20 -4.19 5.06
CA GLY A 17 -0.42 -4.71 6.18
C GLY A 17 0.11 -6.12 5.93
N LYS A 18 -0.73 -7.01 5.38
CA LYS A 18 -0.33 -8.37 4.97
C LYS A 18 0.82 -8.34 3.97
N LEU A 19 0.83 -7.39 3.03
CA LEU A 19 1.92 -7.28 2.05
C LEU A 19 3.26 -6.91 2.70
N ILE A 20 3.24 -6.07 3.73
CA ILE A 20 4.46 -5.57 4.41
C ILE A 20 4.79 -6.34 5.70
N GLY A 21 4.08 -7.43 5.99
CA GLY A 21 4.27 -8.23 7.20
C GLY A 21 3.92 -7.50 8.50
N ARG A 22 2.92 -6.61 8.48
CA ARG A 22 2.46 -5.82 9.63
C ARG A 22 1.01 -6.10 9.97
N ASN A 23 0.67 -5.91 11.25
CA ASN A 23 -0.72 -6.01 11.68
C ASN A 23 -1.53 -4.75 11.28
N TYR A 24 -2.86 -4.84 11.37
CA TYR A 24 -3.77 -3.75 11.00
C TYR A 24 -3.44 -2.44 11.73
N GLN A 25 -3.25 -2.49 13.06
CA GLN A 25 -3.03 -1.30 13.89
C GLN A 25 -1.71 -0.59 13.53
N GLN A 26 -0.63 -1.35 13.35
CA GLN A 26 0.67 -0.86 12.91
C GLN A 26 0.57 -0.21 11.54
N THR A 27 -0.10 -0.88 10.60
CA THR A 27 -0.27 -0.37 9.24
C THR A 27 -1.11 0.90 9.23
N TYR A 28 -2.22 0.93 9.97
CA TYR A 28 -3.06 2.12 10.12
C TYR A 28 -2.27 3.29 10.71
N HIS A 29 -1.49 3.04 11.76
CA HIS A 29 -0.63 4.04 12.36
C HIS A 29 0.43 4.55 11.38
N MET A 30 1.07 3.66 10.60
CA MET A 30 2.04 4.05 9.57
C MET A 30 1.42 4.94 8.48
N ILE A 31 0.21 4.61 8.03
CA ILE A 31 -0.51 5.43 7.05
C ILE A 31 -0.84 6.81 7.64
N ARG A 32 -1.41 6.85 8.86
CA ARG A 32 -1.78 8.11 9.53
C ARG A 32 -0.59 8.98 9.91
N SER A 33 0.55 8.38 10.25
CA SER A 33 1.79 9.09 10.55
C SER A 33 2.59 9.48 9.30
N GLY A 34 2.09 9.20 8.09
CA GLY A 34 2.75 9.57 6.84
C GLY A 34 3.95 8.72 6.46
N LYS A 35 4.17 7.58 7.12
CA LYS A 35 5.27 6.64 6.82
C LYS A 35 5.04 5.82 5.56
N LEU A 36 3.81 5.84 5.02
CA LEU A 36 3.43 5.15 3.79
C LEU A 36 2.84 6.16 2.79
N PRO A 37 3.67 7.01 2.15
CA PRO A 37 3.21 8.12 1.30
C PRO A 37 2.50 7.66 0.02
N MET A 38 2.74 6.42 -0.40
CA MET A 38 2.10 5.79 -1.57
C MET A 38 0.66 5.31 -1.30
N VAL A 39 0.26 5.18 -0.03
CA VAL A 39 -1.11 4.79 0.36
C VAL A 39 -1.98 6.03 0.33
N LYS A 40 -3.11 5.94 -0.36
CA LYS A 40 -4.10 7.02 -0.47
C LYS A 40 -5.40 6.63 0.20
N GLN A 41 -6.06 7.58 0.85
CA GLN A 41 -7.43 7.40 1.31
C GLN A 41 -8.39 7.73 0.16
N VAL A 42 -9.28 6.80 -0.18
CA VAL A 42 -10.34 6.96 -1.16
C VAL A 42 -11.67 6.66 -0.46
N GLY A 43 -12.39 7.72 -0.11
CA GLY A 43 -13.58 7.63 0.75
C GLY A 43 -13.23 7.11 2.15
N GLU A 44 -13.89 6.02 2.55
CA GLU A 44 -13.68 5.37 3.85
C GLU A 44 -12.56 4.31 3.85
N ARG A 45 -11.98 4.00 2.68
CA ARG A 45 -10.98 2.94 2.50
C ARG A 45 -9.63 3.50 2.12
N TYR A 46 -8.58 2.73 2.41
CA TYR A 46 -7.23 3.01 1.95
C TYR A 46 -6.91 2.15 0.73
N VAL A 47 -6.22 2.73 -0.24
CA VAL A 47 -5.78 2.07 -1.46
C VAL A 47 -4.29 2.30 -1.67
N ALA A 48 -3.60 1.28 -2.13
CA ALA A 48 -2.19 1.38 -2.50
C ALA A 48 -1.92 0.57 -3.77
N SER A 49 -1.03 1.06 -4.62
CA SER A 49 -0.51 0.22 -5.71
C SER A 49 0.54 -0.74 -5.13
N ARG A 50 0.36 -2.04 -5.39
CA ARG A 50 1.31 -3.10 -4.98
C ARG A 50 2.72 -2.79 -5.43
N GLY A 51 2.89 -2.43 -6.71
CA GLY A 51 4.18 -2.10 -7.30
C GLY A 51 4.86 -0.93 -6.61
N LYS A 52 4.13 0.15 -6.32
CA LYS A 52 4.67 1.31 -5.60
C LYS A 52 5.04 1.00 -4.16
N LEU A 53 4.27 0.12 -3.49
CA LEU A 53 4.58 -0.30 -2.12
C LEU A 53 5.90 -1.08 -2.10
N ILE A 54 6.05 -2.05 -3.00
CA ILE A 54 7.27 -2.86 -3.11
C ILE A 54 8.47 -1.98 -3.48
N ALA A 55 8.32 -1.12 -4.49
CA ALA A 55 9.38 -0.21 -4.93
C ALA A 55 9.88 0.68 -3.79
N PHE A 56 8.97 1.26 -3.00
CA PHE A 56 9.35 2.08 -1.84
C PHE A 56 10.22 1.33 -0.82
N PHE A 57 9.88 0.08 -0.51
CA PHE A 57 10.67 -0.72 0.45
C PHE A 57 11.94 -1.32 -0.17
N MET A 58 12.00 -1.48 -1.49
CA MET A 58 13.20 -1.93 -2.19
C MET A 58 14.21 -0.79 -2.41
N GLU A 59 13.74 0.43 -2.69
CA GLU A 59 14.59 1.61 -2.86
C GLU A 59 15.28 2.02 -1.55
N ASP A 60 14.65 1.82 -0.39
CA ASP A 60 15.27 2.01 0.93
C ASP A 60 16.31 0.91 1.28
N ALA A 61 16.43 -0.16 0.48
CA ALA A 61 17.31 -1.30 0.75
C ALA A 61 18.66 -1.25 -0.02
N ALA A 62 18.95 -0.14 -0.72
CA ALA A 62 20.18 0.08 -1.48
C ALA A 62 21.11 1.09 -0.78
#